data_AF-A0A2N2FB08-F1
#
_entry.id   AF-A0A2N2FB08-F1
#
_cell.length_a   1.000
_cell.length_b   1.000
_cell.length_c   1.000
_cell.angle_alpha   90.00
_cell.angle_beta   90.00
_cell.angle_gamma   90.00
#
_symmetry.space_group_name_H-M   'P 1'
#
loop_
_entity.id
_entity.type
_entity.pdbx_description
1 polymer ?
#
loop_
_entity_poly.entity_id
_entity_poly.type
_entity_poly.pdbx_seq_one_letter_code
_entity_poly.pdbx_strand_id
1 'polypeptide(L)'
;MINNMKEAARSLQNDFVQKRKKDGGKVVGYSCTFIPEEILHAAGLMPFRLRGIGTTSMSIGDSYFGAVNCSLPKCMLQLAGQGSYRFLDGAIITNGCDSMRRLEECWRKASEDYPGTLPEYYKYFAVPHKSVDYSVEFYKEELNCMMETLEQHFKVKISE
;
A
#
# COMPACT_ATOMS: atom_id res chain seq x y z
N MET A 1 -17.49 10.45 18.54
CA MET A 1 -17.20 10.64 17.10
C MET A 1 -15.85 11.34 16.87
N ILE A 2 -15.62 12.56 17.38
CA ILE A 2 -14.36 13.29 17.12
C ILE A 2 -13.10 12.61 17.67
N ASN A 3 -13.20 11.92 18.82
CA ASN A 3 -12.05 11.23 19.42
C ASN A 3 -11.57 10.07 18.53
N ASN A 4 -12.49 9.28 17.97
CA ASN A 4 -12.17 8.18 17.06
C ASN A 4 -11.50 8.71 15.78
N MET A 5 -11.95 9.87 15.25
CA MET A 5 -11.32 10.49 14.09
C MET A 5 -9.90 11.00 14.41
N LYS A 6 -9.70 11.59 15.59
CA LYS A 6 -8.37 12.03 16.05
C LYS A 6 -7.40 10.86 16.21
N GLU A 7 -7.89 9.75 16.74
CA GLU A 7 -7.12 8.52 16.92
C GLU A 7 -6.74 7.93 15.54
N ALA A 8 -7.71 7.74 14.64
CA ALA A 8 -7.48 7.25 13.29
C ALA A 8 -6.57 8.16 12.42
N ALA A 9 -6.52 9.46 12.73
CA ALA A 9 -5.62 10.39 12.06
C ALA A 9 -4.17 10.31 12.54
N ARG A 10 -3.94 9.88 13.78
CA ARG A 10 -2.63 9.91 14.45
C ARG A 10 -1.95 8.55 14.57
N SER A 11 -2.72 7.47 14.47
CA SER A 11 -2.24 6.10 14.60
C SER A 11 -2.31 5.33 13.28
N LEU A 12 -1.25 4.59 12.95
CA LEU A 12 -1.27 3.62 11.86
C LEU A 12 -2.11 2.40 12.21
N GLN A 13 -2.01 1.92 13.45
CA GLN A 13 -2.77 0.78 13.98
C GLN A 13 -3.91 1.29 14.85
N ASN A 14 -4.83 2.01 14.22
CA ASN A 14 -6.02 2.53 14.91
C ASN A 14 -6.99 1.42 15.33
N ASP A 15 -8.00 1.78 16.14
CA ASP A 15 -8.96 0.82 16.69
C ASP A 15 -9.65 -0.03 15.60
N PHE A 16 -9.89 0.55 14.41
CA PHE A 16 -10.52 -0.16 13.29
C PHE A 16 -9.59 -1.22 12.69
N VAL A 17 -8.31 -0.89 12.49
CA VAL A 17 -7.28 -1.83 12.02
C VAL A 17 -7.11 -2.94 13.05
N GLN A 18 -6.97 -2.60 14.34
CA GLN A 18 -6.80 -3.59 15.39
C GLN A 18 -8.01 -4.52 15.50
N LYS A 19 -9.23 -3.98 15.46
CA LYS A 19 -10.45 -4.78 15.46
C LYS A 19 -10.49 -5.72 14.25
N ARG A 20 -10.20 -5.21 13.05
CA ARG A 20 -10.16 -6.02 11.83
C ARG A 20 -9.19 -7.20 11.97
N LYS A 21 -7.98 -6.95 12.48
CA LYS A 21 -6.97 -8.00 12.70
C LYS A 21 -7.41 -9.00 13.78
N LYS A 22 -8.01 -8.54 14.88
CA LYS A 22 -8.53 -9.40 15.95
C LYS A 22 -9.63 -10.34 15.46
N ASP A 23 -10.47 -9.88 14.55
CA ASP A 23 -11.54 -10.66 13.92
C ASP A 23 -11.01 -11.59 12.80
N GLY A 24 -9.68 -11.73 12.66
CA GLY A 24 -9.04 -12.55 11.63
C GLY A 24 -9.03 -11.92 10.24
N GLY A 25 -9.50 -10.69 10.11
CA GLY A 25 -9.55 -9.94 8.86
C GLY A 25 -8.17 -9.51 8.35
N LYS A 26 -8.08 -9.37 7.03
CA LYS A 26 -6.86 -8.98 6.33
C LYS A 26 -6.85 -7.50 5.96
N VAL A 27 -5.66 -6.88 6.01
CA VAL A 27 -5.45 -5.45 5.73
C VAL A 27 -4.46 -5.29 4.59
N VAL A 28 -4.85 -4.58 3.53
CA VAL A 28 -4.00 -4.32 2.36
C VAL A 28 -3.71 -2.83 2.23
N GLY A 29 -2.43 -2.48 2.30
CA GLY A 29 -1.93 -1.12 2.14
C GLY A 29 -1.97 -0.68 0.68
N TYR A 30 -2.23 0.59 0.42
CA TYR A 30 -2.14 1.14 -0.94
C TYR A 30 -1.56 2.57 -0.94
N SER A 31 -0.79 2.92 -1.99
CA SER A 31 0.00 4.16 -2.01
C SER A 31 -0.73 5.39 -2.56
N CYS A 32 -1.66 5.22 -3.51
CA CYS A 32 -2.30 6.33 -4.23
C CYS A 32 -3.82 6.14 -4.42
N THR A 33 -4.53 7.23 -4.72
CA THR A 33 -5.98 7.23 -4.99
C THR A 33 -6.38 6.49 -6.26
N PHE A 34 -5.43 6.12 -7.12
CA PHE A 34 -5.74 5.36 -8.34
C PHE A 34 -5.99 3.86 -8.10
N ILE A 35 -5.75 3.38 -6.90
CA ILE A 35 -6.11 2.01 -6.53
C ILE A 35 -7.62 1.95 -6.31
N PRO A 36 -8.34 1.04 -6.99
CA PRO A 36 -9.77 0.83 -6.77
C PRO A 36 -10.01 0.11 -5.44
N GLU A 37 -10.30 0.87 -4.39
CA GLU A 37 -10.55 0.32 -3.04
C GLU A 37 -11.77 -0.61 -3.02
N GLU A 38 -12.70 -0.45 -3.97
CA GLU A 38 -13.87 -1.29 -4.18
C GLU A 38 -13.50 -2.75 -4.44
N ILE A 39 -12.43 -3.01 -5.20
CA ILE A 39 -11.95 -4.37 -5.48
C ILE A 39 -11.42 -5.01 -4.19
N LEU A 40 -10.68 -4.25 -3.37
CA LEU A 40 -10.19 -4.73 -2.08
C LEU A 40 -11.36 -5.02 -1.13
N HIS A 41 -12.36 -4.14 -1.09
CA HIS A 41 -13.57 -4.34 -0.31
C HIS A 41 -14.37 -5.58 -0.75
N ALA A 42 -14.56 -5.78 -2.05
CA ALA A 42 -15.25 -6.94 -2.62
C ALA A 42 -14.51 -8.25 -2.32
N ALA A 43 -13.18 -8.21 -2.27
CA ALA A 43 -12.33 -9.31 -1.83
C ALA A 43 -12.40 -9.58 -0.30
N GLY A 44 -13.20 -8.81 0.45
CA GLY A 44 -13.25 -8.90 1.91
C GLY A 44 -11.96 -8.42 2.59
N LEU A 45 -11.17 -7.57 1.93
CA LEU A 45 -9.93 -7.00 2.47
C LEU A 45 -10.22 -5.59 2.98
N MET A 46 -9.55 -5.16 4.05
CA MET A 46 -9.62 -3.78 4.50
C MET A 46 -8.58 -2.95 3.72
N PRO A 47 -8.98 -2.02 2.84
CA PRO A 47 -8.04 -1.10 2.23
C PRO A 47 -7.47 -0.15 3.28
N PHE A 48 -6.16 0.06 3.24
CA PHE A 48 -5.46 0.95 4.15
C PHE A 48 -4.56 1.92 3.37
N ARG A 49 -4.89 3.22 3.40
CA ARG A 49 -4.04 4.23 2.77
C ARG A 49 -2.71 4.29 3.52
N LEU A 50 -1.60 4.02 2.84
CA LEU A 50 -0.25 4.17 3.40
C LEU A 50 0.02 5.63 3.76
N ARG A 51 0.72 5.88 4.87
CA ARG A 51 0.95 7.24 5.39
C ARG A 51 2.30 7.36 6.08
N GLY A 52 3.01 8.46 5.86
CA GLY A 52 4.22 8.82 6.59
C GLY A 52 3.99 9.38 8.00
N ILE A 53 2.90 9.01 8.70
CA ILE A 53 2.60 9.56 10.02
C ILE A 53 3.41 8.85 11.11
N GLY A 54 3.86 9.59 12.12
CA GLY A 54 4.68 9.06 13.21
C GLY A 54 6.15 8.82 12.84
N THR A 55 6.57 9.22 11.64
CA THR A 55 8.00 9.14 11.26
C THR A 55 8.81 10.17 12.03
N THR A 56 9.84 9.72 12.75
CA THR A 56 10.70 10.58 13.61
C THR A 56 12.14 10.69 13.14
N SER A 57 12.55 9.89 12.15
CA SER A 57 13.88 9.94 11.50
C SER A 57 13.74 9.63 10.01
N MET A 58 14.79 9.86 9.21
CA MET A 58 14.81 9.51 7.78
C MET A 58 16.00 8.62 7.40
N SER A 59 16.65 7.98 8.38
CA SER A 59 17.89 7.22 8.15
C SER A 59 17.77 6.13 7.10
N ILE A 60 16.67 5.38 7.10
CA ILE A 60 16.38 4.34 6.09
C ILE A 60 15.92 5.01 4.80
N GLY A 61 14.93 5.92 4.89
CA GLY A 61 14.38 6.60 3.71
C GLY A 61 15.45 7.30 2.85
N ASP A 62 16.40 7.97 3.50
CA ASP A 62 17.50 8.69 2.85
C ASP A 62 18.59 7.76 2.27
N SER A 63 18.68 6.51 2.70
CA SER A 63 19.62 5.53 2.13
C SER A 63 19.20 5.03 0.74
N TYR A 64 17.90 5.07 0.41
CA TYR A 64 17.39 4.61 -0.90
C TYR A 64 16.91 5.75 -1.80
N PHE A 65 16.56 6.90 -1.23
CA PHE A 65 16.14 8.08 -1.98
C PHE A 65 17.14 9.22 -1.85
N GLY A 66 17.54 9.80 -2.99
CA GLY A 66 18.34 11.02 -3.01
C GLY A 66 17.64 12.22 -2.33
N ALA A 67 18.44 13.23 -1.99
CA ALA A 67 17.98 14.41 -1.26
C ALA A 67 16.86 15.20 -1.96
N VAL A 68 16.83 15.22 -3.29
CA VAL A 68 15.85 15.95 -4.11
C VAL A 68 14.68 15.04 -4.49
N ASN A 69 14.02 14.46 -3.49
CA ASN A 69 12.78 13.70 -3.65
C ASN A 69 11.73 14.21 -2.65
N CYS A 70 10.45 14.11 -3.00
CA CYS A 70 9.37 14.35 -2.05
C CYS A 70 9.58 13.49 -0.78
N SER A 71 9.26 14.03 0.39
CA SER A 71 9.44 13.33 1.67
C SER A 71 8.46 12.16 1.85
N LEU A 72 7.28 12.19 1.24
CA LEU A 72 6.25 11.17 1.45
C LEU A 72 6.72 9.71 1.22
N PRO A 73 7.31 9.32 0.06
CA PRO A 73 7.80 7.96 -0.13
C PRO A 73 8.94 7.61 0.83
N LYS A 74 9.76 8.60 1.20
CA LYS A 74 10.87 8.43 2.15
C LYS A 74 10.34 8.11 3.55
N CYS A 75 9.31 8.82 4.00
CA CYS A 75 8.62 8.54 5.26
C CYS A 75 7.95 7.16 5.24
N MET A 76 7.29 6.78 4.14
CA MET A 76 6.68 5.46 4.00
C MET A 76 7.74 4.36 4.05
N LEU A 77 8.85 4.52 3.34
CA LEU A 77 9.96 3.56 3.35
C LEU A 77 10.63 3.46 4.71
N GLN A 78 10.80 4.60 5.40
CA GLN A 78 11.30 4.62 6.77
C GLN A 78 10.43 3.76 7.69
N LEU A 79 9.12 4.00 7.67
CA LEU A 79 8.16 3.26 8.51
C LEU A 79 8.13 1.78 8.14
N ALA A 80 8.23 1.45 6.85
CA ALA A 80 8.34 0.09 6.35
C ALA A 80 9.58 -0.62 6.92
N GLY A 81 10.78 -0.05 6.72
CA GLY A 81 12.04 -0.63 7.21
C GLY A 81 12.12 -0.75 8.73
N GLN A 82 11.41 0.12 9.47
CA GLN A 82 11.25 0.01 10.93
C GLN A 82 10.22 -1.05 11.38
N GLY A 83 9.52 -1.67 10.44
CA GLY A 83 8.47 -2.66 10.72
C GLY A 83 7.15 -2.06 11.20
N SER A 84 6.94 -0.75 11.04
CA SER A 84 5.69 -0.07 11.45
C SER A 84 4.47 -0.56 10.67
N TYR A 85 4.68 -1.12 9.47
CA TYR A 85 3.65 -1.70 8.61
C TYR A 85 3.49 -3.23 8.75
N ARG A 86 4.09 -3.88 9.76
CA ARG A 86 3.96 -5.35 9.95
C ARG A 86 2.53 -5.86 10.15
N PHE A 87 1.57 -4.97 10.41
CA PHE A 87 0.16 -5.33 10.50
C PHE A 87 -0.49 -5.59 9.12
N LEU A 88 0.13 -5.12 8.03
CA LEU A 88 -0.35 -5.33 6.67
C LEU A 88 -0.14 -6.78 6.24
N ASP A 89 -1.18 -7.39 5.69
CA ASP A 89 -1.10 -8.69 5.01
C ASP A 89 -0.73 -8.52 3.53
N GLY A 90 -0.88 -7.30 3.00
CA GLY A 90 -0.41 -6.95 1.67
C GLY A 90 -0.17 -5.46 1.47
N ALA A 91 0.54 -5.09 0.41
CA ALA A 91 0.60 -3.72 -0.09
C ALA A 91 0.63 -3.66 -1.62
N ILE A 92 -0.03 -2.65 -2.17
CA ILE A 92 -0.08 -2.34 -3.59
C ILE A 92 0.47 -0.93 -3.82
N ILE A 93 1.53 -0.84 -4.62
CA ILE A 93 2.12 0.44 -5.02
C ILE A 93 1.73 0.75 -6.46
N THR A 94 1.40 2.00 -6.76
CA THR A 94 1.04 2.43 -8.12
C THR A 94 1.82 3.68 -8.55
N ASN A 95 1.94 3.91 -9.87
CA ASN A 95 2.48 5.14 -10.45
C ASN A 95 1.54 6.34 -10.31
N GLY A 96 1.30 6.79 -9.09
CA GLY A 96 0.69 8.11 -8.87
C GLY A 96 1.62 9.26 -9.29
N CYS A 97 2.93 9.09 -9.07
CA CYS A 97 4.01 9.98 -9.52
C CYS A 97 5.31 9.19 -9.61
N ASP A 98 6.37 9.77 -10.18
CA ASP A 98 7.66 9.08 -10.34
C ASP A 98 8.29 8.67 -9.00
N SER A 99 8.18 9.51 -7.97
CA SER A 99 8.70 9.16 -6.63
C SER A 99 7.92 8.02 -5.97
N MET A 100 6.60 7.89 -6.23
CA MET A 100 5.80 6.75 -5.77
C MET A 100 6.08 5.49 -6.57
N ARG A 101 6.32 5.60 -7.89
CA ARG A 101 6.77 4.46 -8.70
C ARG A 101 8.08 3.89 -8.12
N ARG A 102 9.04 4.76 -7.78
CA ARG A 102 10.31 4.35 -7.17
C ARG A 102 10.16 3.73 -5.77
N LEU A 103 9.13 4.09 -5.01
CA LEU A 103 8.85 3.47 -3.71
C LEU A 103 8.69 1.95 -3.81
N GLU A 104 8.14 1.44 -4.93
CA GLU A 104 7.95 0.00 -5.09
C GLU A 104 9.28 -0.76 -5.01
N GLU A 105 10.23 -0.36 -5.85
CA GLU A 105 11.57 -0.94 -5.98
C GLU A 105 12.38 -0.70 -4.70
N CYS A 106 12.34 0.52 -4.16
CA CYS A 106 13.06 0.87 -2.94
C CYS A 106 12.59 0.05 -1.74
N TRP A 107 11.30 -0.24 -1.61
CA TRP A 107 10.79 -1.09 -0.52
C TRP A 107 11.23 -2.54 -0.71
N ARG A 108 11.18 -3.10 -1.92
CA ARG A 108 11.75 -4.44 -2.17
C ARG A 108 13.20 -4.50 -1.74
N LYS A 109 14.01 -3.53 -2.19
CA LYS A 109 15.43 -3.51 -1.84
C LYS A 109 15.67 -3.30 -0.35
N ALA A 110 14.94 -2.38 0.29
CA ALA A 110 15.04 -2.18 1.72
C ALA A 110 14.64 -3.43 2.53
N SER A 111 13.71 -4.24 2.03
CA SER A 111 13.31 -5.46 2.72
C SER A 111 14.40 -6.55 2.75
N GLU A 112 15.36 -6.50 1.84
CA GLU A 112 16.56 -7.35 1.88
C GLU A 112 17.47 -6.94 3.05
N ASP A 113 17.62 -5.64 3.27
CA ASP A 113 18.48 -5.09 4.32
C ASP A 113 17.77 -5.09 5.70
N TYR A 114 16.43 -5.06 5.69
CA TYR A 114 15.55 -5.13 6.86
C TYR A 114 14.55 -6.29 6.73
N PRO A 115 14.94 -7.54 7.04
CA PRO A 115 14.09 -8.70 6.85
C PRO A 115 12.75 -8.64 7.60
N GLY A 116 11.70 -9.18 6.99
CA GLY A 116 10.35 -9.21 7.58
C GLY A 116 9.62 -7.85 7.56
N THR A 117 10.01 -6.95 6.66
CA THR A 117 9.36 -5.64 6.45
C THR A 117 8.59 -5.53 5.14
N LEU A 118 8.72 -6.53 4.25
CA LEU A 118 7.86 -6.68 3.07
C LEU A 118 6.63 -7.50 3.43
N PRO A 119 5.40 -7.02 3.15
CA PRO A 119 4.20 -7.83 3.27
C PRO A 119 4.24 -9.05 2.32
N GLU A 120 3.56 -10.13 2.69
CA GLU A 120 3.52 -11.37 1.89
C GLU A 120 2.92 -11.14 0.49
N TYR A 121 1.84 -10.34 0.40
CA TYR A 121 1.34 -9.84 -0.86
C TYR A 121 1.94 -8.48 -1.18
N TYR A 122 2.82 -8.39 -2.18
CA TYR A 122 3.42 -7.13 -2.60
C TYR A 122 3.43 -6.99 -4.12
N LYS A 123 2.59 -6.08 -4.63
CA LYS A 123 2.37 -5.90 -6.06
C LYS A 123 2.47 -4.44 -6.50
N TYR A 124 2.89 -4.27 -7.74
CA TYR A 124 2.77 -3.01 -8.46
C TYR A 124 1.49 -3.03 -9.30
N PHE A 125 0.77 -1.92 -9.35
CA PHE A 125 -0.42 -1.74 -10.18
C PHE A 125 -0.24 -0.52 -11.09
N ALA A 126 -0.23 -0.74 -12.40
CA ALA A 126 0.04 0.31 -13.35
C ALA A 126 -1.24 1.03 -13.76
N VAL A 127 -1.21 2.37 -13.73
CA VAL A 127 -2.33 3.22 -14.12
C VAL A 127 -1.93 4.03 -15.36
N PRO A 128 -2.76 4.11 -16.41
CA PRO A 128 -2.43 4.93 -17.56
C PRO A 128 -2.49 6.43 -17.24
N HIS A 129 -1.66 7.23 -17.92
CA HIS A 129 -1.66 8.69 -17.80
C HIS A 129 -2.45 9.41 -18.91
N LYS A 130 -3.12 8.64 -19.78
CA LYS A 130 -3.99 9.14 -20.85
C LYS A 130 -5.31 8.40 -20.75
N SER A 131 -6.35 9.01 -21.31
CA SER A 131 -7.71 8.47 -21.33
C SER A 131 -8.14 8.31 -22.79
N VAL A 132 -7.48 7.38 -23.48
CA VAL A 132 -7.70 6.98 -24.88
C VAL A 132 -8.01 5.49 -24.95
N ASP A 133 -8.65 5.01 -26.01
CA ASP A 133 -9.21 3.65 -26.07
C ASP A 133 -8.22 2.56 -25.65
N TYR A 134 -7.01 2.54 -26.23
CA TYR A 134 -6.00 1.55 -25.89
C TYR A 134 -5.53 1.61 -24.42
N SER A 135 -5.61 2.79 -23.78
CA SER A 135 -5.24 2.95 -22.38
C SER A 135 -6.35 2.51 -21.43
N VAL A 136 -7.62 2.62 -21.86
CA VAL A 136 -8.76 2.07 -21.13
C VAL A 136 -8.71 0.55 -21.16
N GLU A 137 -8.42 -0.05 -22.32
CA GLU A 137 -8.23 -1.51 -22.43
C GLU A 137 -7.07 -2.00 -21.58
N PHE A 138 -5.90 -1.33 -21.64
CA PHE A 138 -4.79 -1.64 -20.73
C PHE A 138 -5.19 -1.56 -19.25
N TYR A 139 -5.92 -0.52 -18.85
CA TYR A 139 -6.35 -0.39 -17.46
C TYR A 139 -7.31 -1.51 -17.05
N LYS A 140 -8.20 -1.93 -17.93
CA LYS A 140 -9.09 -3.07 -17.70
C LYS A 140 -8.32 -4.37 -17.51
N GLU A 141 -7.27 -4.59 -18.30
CA GLU A 141 -6.37 -5.75 -18.12
C GLU A 141 -5.65 -5.70 -16.76
N GLU A 142 -5.13 -4.54 -16.36
CA GLU A 142 -4.51 -4.36 -15.04
C GLU A 142 -5.49 -4.61 -13.89
N LEU A 143 -6.75 -4.16 -14.02
CA LEU A 143 -7.80 -4.43 -13.04
C LEU A 143 -8.10 -5.93 -12.92
N ASN A 144 -8.21 -6.64 -14.04
CA ASN A 144 -8.41 -8.09 -14.05
C ASN A 144 -7.22 -8.83 -13.41
N CYS A 145 -6.00 -8.45 -13.77
CA CYS A 145 -4.78 -9.00 -13.17
C CYS A 145 -4.73 -8.75 -11.65
N MET A 146 -5.12 -7.55 -11.20
CA MET A 146 -5.24 -7.25 -9.77
C MET A 146 -6.26 -8.16 -9.08
N MET A 147 -7.45 -8.35 -9.66
CA MET A 147 -8.45 -9.26 -9.10
C MET A 147 -7.94 -10.70 -9.00
N GLU A 148 -7.40 -11.25 -10.09
CA GLU A 148 -6.88 -12.63 -10.14
C GLU A 148 -5.79 -12.86 -9.10
N THR A 149 -4.83 -11.92 -8.98
CA THR A 149 -3.72 -12.07 -8.03
C THR A 149 -4.18 -11.95 -6.58
N LEU A 150 -5.19 -11.12 -6.29
CA LEU A 150 -5.81 -11.04 -4.97
C LEU A 150 -6.55 -12.34 -4.61
N GLU A 151 -7.39 -12.85 -5.52
CA GLU A 151 -8.12 -14.11 -5.32
C GLU A 151 -7.15 -15.28 -5.07
N GLN A 152 -6.09 -15.39 -5.88
CA GLN A 152 -5.09 -16.43 -5.75
C GLN A 152 -4.32 -16.36 -4.43
N HIS A 153 -3.92 -15.16 -4.00
CA HIS A 153 -3.13 -14.99 -2.79
C HIS A 153 -3.97 -15.12 -1.53
N PHE A 154 -5.08 -14.39 -1.44
CA PHE A 154 -5.92 -14.34 -0.24
C PHE A 154 -6.95 -15.47 -0.16
N LYS A 155 -7.06 -16.31 -1.21
CA LYS A 155 -8.03 -17.42 -1.30
C LYS A 155 -9.47 -16.94 -1.14
N VAL A 156 -9.77 -15.83 -1.79
CA VAL A 156 -11.09 -15.20 -1.82
C VAL A 156 -11.65 -15.24 -3.25
N LYS A 157 -12.93 -14.91 -3.39
CA LYS A 157 -13.57 -14.75 -4.68
C LYS A 157 -14.18 -13.35 -4.77
N ILE A 158 -13.91 -12.65 -5.85
CA ILE A 158 -14.44 -11.32 -6.15
C ILE A 158 -15.58 -11.54 -7.15
N SER A 159 -16.82 -11.48 -6.67
CA SER A 159 -18.00 -11.61 -7.53
C SER A 159 -18.35 -10.28 -8.18
N GLU A 160 -18.99 -10.36 -9.36
CA GLU A 160 -19.73 -9.25 -9.97
C GLU A 160 -20.87 -8.73 -9.06
#